data_AF-A0A9N7U4Q9-F1
#
_entry.id   AF-A0A9N7U4Q9-F1
#
_cell.length_a   1.000
_cell.length_b   1.000
_cell.length_c   1.000
_cell.angle_alpha   90.00
_cell.angle_beta   90.00
_cell.angle_gamma   90.00
#
_symmetry.space_group_name_H-M   'P 1'
#
loop_
_entity.id
_entity.type
_entity.pdbx_description
1 polymer ?
#
loop_
_entity_poly.entity_id
_entity_poly.type
_entity_poly.pdbx_seq_one_letter_code
_entity_poly.pdbx_strand_id
1 'polypeptide(L)'
;MVQTEDTATTAEGWREVFERGRLVPPPSHTVRLAAESHLAQSHGFQLSLSRLTAAQPPQSLEMPEAEQDLTYQLRATLYDQNHQHFFGKTWKSSPQKMKNTKISFNEVLYFHTSLRLPSTVVVVELVLLSPRPDSSQQALGRGFTVLELFTNRPEAQAADGNRRLNLHHGSPRVLLHPQLKDTADYRSLLKTIDGTHLDCVVKKHPALVSMMHLLPENVLVSGDENIPWARSFSNRRCSAEASAAQDASLHPEQTDHLPPAVPREV
;
A
#
# COMPACT_ATOMS: atom_id res chain seq x y z
N MET A 1 -24.47 43.67 -11.95
CA MET A 1 -24.06 42.41 -12.61
C MET A 1 -23.27 41.64 -11.55
N VAL A 2 -23.92 40.70 -10.86
CA VAL A 2 -23.28 39.94 -9.76
C VAL A 2 -22.54 38.78 -10.40
N GLN A 3 -21.22 38.71 -10.18
CA GLN A 3 -20.38 37.60 -10.65
C GLN A 3 -20.83 36.30 -9.96
N THR A 4 -21.33 35.38 -10.76
CA THR A 4 -21.71 34.03 -10.37
C THR A 4 -20.58 33.06 -10.75
N GLU A 5 -19.39 33.23 -10.19
CA GLU A 5 -18.23 32.37 -10.49
C GLU A 5 -17.75 31.49 -9.31
N ASP A 6 -18.30 31.64 -8.09
CA ASP A 6 -17.77 30.95 -6.90
C ASP A 6 -18.51 29.65 -6.46
N THR A 7 -19.63 29.30 -7.09
CA THR A 7 -20.45 28.14 -6.64
C THR A 7 -20.16 26.83 -7.36
N ALA A 8 -19.58 26.85 -8.55
CA ALA A 8 -19.29 25.63 -9.33
C ALA A 8 -18.02 24.92 -8.85
N THR A 9 -16.96 25.69 -8.56
CA THR A 9 -15.64 25.21 -8.08
C THR A 9 -15.73 24.55 -6.70
N THR A 10 -16.62 25.02 -5.83
CA THR A 10 -16.83 24.42 -4.50
C THR A 10 -17.59 23.09 -4.58
N ALA A 11 -18.55 22.95 -5.49
CA ALA A 11 -19.31 21.71 -5.69
C ALA A 11 -18.46 20.56 -6.28
N GLU A 12 -17.53 20.88 -7.18
CA GLU A 12 -16.56 19.90 -7.71
C GLU A 12 -15.59 19.42 -6.61
N GLY A 13 -15.15 20.33 -5.73
CA GLY A 13 -14.30 19.99 -4.59
C GLY A 13 -14.95 18.98 -3.62
N TRP A 14 -16.24 19.14 -3.30
CA TRP A 14 -16.95 18.22 -2.38
C TRP A 14 -17.13 16.82 -2.96
N ARG A 15 -17.38 16.70 -4.27
CA ARG A 15 -17.45 15.40 -4.94
C ARG A 15 -16.14 14.66 -4.82
N GLU A 16 -15.03 15.34 -5.07
CA GLU A 16 -13.71 14.74 -4.95
C GLU A 16 -13.42 14.31 -3.51
N VAL A 17 -13.76 15.13 -2.52
CA VAL A 17 -13.63 14.79 -1.09
C VAL A 17 -14.46 13.55 -0.74
N PHE A 18 -15.71 13.47 -1.20
CA PHE A 18 -16.57 12.32 -0.94
C PHE A 18 -16.04 11.04 -1.59
N GLU A 19 -15.62 11.10 -2.84
CA GLU A 19 -15.01 9.95 -3.54
C GLU A 19 -13.69 9.51 -2.90
N ARG A 20 -12.89 10.46 -2.36
CA ARG A 20 -11.67 10.16 -1.59
C ARG A 20 -11.99 9.55 -0.21
N GLY A 21 -13.11 9.91 0.40
CA GLY A 21 -13.53 9.46 1.73
C GLY A 21 -14.42 8.21 1.73
N ARG A 22 -14.81 7.70 0.56
CA ARG A 22 -15.74 6.57 0.45
C ARG A 22 -15.12 5.30 1.03
N LEU A 23 -15.78 4.76 2.06
CA LEU A 23 -15.41 3.51 2.72
C LEU A 23 -16.53 2.48 2.51
N VAL A 24 -16.18 1.31 1.97
CA VAL A 24 -17.12 0.19 1.83
C VAL A 24 -16.91 -0.77 3.00
N PRO A 25 -17.96 -1.15 3.76
CA PRO A 25 -17.79 -2.08 4.87
C PRO A 25 -17.46 -3.50 4.37
N PRO A 26 -16.71 -4.29 5.17
CA PRO A 26 -16.50 -5.71 4.88
C PRO A 26 -17.81 -6.51 4.98
N PRO A 27 -17.91 -7.70 4.36
CA PRO A 27 -19.09 -8.56 4.49
C PRO A 27 -19.32 -8.96 5.94
N SER A 28 -20.56 -8.85 6.42
CA SER A 28 -20.92 -9.13 7.82
C SER A 28 -20.62 -10.57 8.24
N HIS A 29 -20.77 -11.53 7.32
CA HIS A 29 -20.43 -12.93 7.55
C HIS A 29 -18.93 -13.12 7.82
N THR A 30 -18.08 -12.43 7.07
CA THR A 30 -16.62 -12.44 7.24
C THR A 30 -16.19 -11.84 8.57
N VAL A 31 -16.83 -10.73 8.98
CA VAL A 31 -16.61 -10.12 10.29
C VAL A 31 -16.95 -11.11 11.41
N ARG A 32 -18.09 -11.80 11.29
CA ARG A 32 -18.51 -12.82 12.28
C ARG A 32 -17.53 -13.99 12.35
N LEU A 33 -17.14 -14.55 11.21
CA LEU A 33 -16.15 -15.63 11.15
C LEU A 33 -14.80 -15.23 11.74
N ALA A 34 -14.34 -14.00 11.47
CA ALA A 34 -13.12 -13.47 12.07
C ALA A 34 -13.22 -13.33 13.60
N ALA A 35 -14.40 -12.95 14.12
CA ALA A 35 -14.65 -12.88 15.55
C ALA A 35 -14.66 -14.26 16.22
N GLU A 36 -15.31 -15.24 15.59
CA GLU A 36 -15.44 -16.62 16.09
C GLU A 36 -14.10 -17.38 16.10
N SER A 37 -13.18 -17.06 15.18
CA SER A 37 -11.87 -17.72 15.07
C SER A 37 -10.84 -17.28 16.13
N HIS A 38 -11.24 -16.57 17.18
CA HIS A 38 -10.35 -15.89 18.15
C HIS A 38 -9.36 -14.90 17.48
N LEU A 39 -9.56 -14.56 16.21
CA LEU A 39 -8.76 -13.59 15.47
C LEU A 39 -9.27 -12.15 15.62
N ALA A 40 -10.26 -11.93 16.49
CA ALA A 40 -10.97 -10.66 16.66
C ALA A 40 -10.08 -9.43 16.93
N GLN A 41 -8.86 -9.63 17.46
CA GLN A 41 -7.93 -8.52 17.66
C GLN A 41 -7.38 -8.03 16.32
N SER A 42 -7.55 -6.73 16.07
CA SER A 42 -6.95 -6.05 14.92
C SER A 42 -5.42 -6.05 15.02
N HIS A 43 -4.75 -6.37 13.92
CA HIS A 43 -3.29 -6.35 13.83
C HIS A 43 -2.83 -5.36 12.76
N GLY A 44 -1.68 -4.74 12.99
CA GLY A 44 -1.10 -3.75 12.10
C GLY A 44 -0.14 -4.38 11.12
N PHE A 45 -0.15 -3.88 9.89
CA PHE A 45 0.64 -4.37 8.78
C PHE A 45 1.23 -3.23 7.99
N GLN A 46 2.38 -3.51 7.37
CA GLN A 46 3.02 -2.67 6.38
C GLN A 46 3.07 -3.43 5.06
N LEU A 47 2.63 -2.79 3.98
CA LEU A 47 2.72 -3.28 2.61
C LEU A 47 3.58 -2.31 1.81
N SER A 48 4.73 -2.76 1.34
CA SER A 48 5.63 -1.99 0.47
C SER A 48 5.41 -2.41 -0.97
N LEU A 49 5.13 -1.46 -1.86
CA LEU A 49 4.94 -1.65 -3.30
C LEU A 49 6.12 -0.99 -4.03
N SER A 50 7.12 -1.80 -4.40
CA SER A 50 8.43 -1.30 -4.78
C SER A 50 8.48 -0.91 -6.25
N ARG A 51 8.39 -1.92 -7.13
CA ARG A 51 8.69 -1.76 -8.55
C ARG A 51 7.82 -2.69 -9.37
N LEU A 52 7.32 -2.16 -10.48
CA LEU A 52 6.74 -2.97 -11.54
C LEU A 52 7.75 -3.11 -12.69
N THR A 53 7.94 -4.34 -13.16
CA THR A 53 8.78 -4.64 -14.33
C THR A 53 7.90 -5.28 -15.39
N ALA A 54 7.95 -4.79 -16.62
CA ALA A 54 7.29 -5.38 -17.78
C ALA A 54 8.35 -5.99 -18.73
N ALA A 55 8.11 -7.20 -19.23
CA ALA A 55 9.06 -7.86 -20.14
C ALA A 55 8.93 -7.39 -21.60
N GLN A 56 7.76 -6.90 -21.99
CA GLN A 56 7.57 -6.20 -23.25
C GLN A 56 7.02 -4.80 -22.94
N PRO A 57 7.50 -3.73 -23.62
CA PRO A 57 6.70 -2.52 -23.74
C PRO A 57 5.31 -2.95 -24.21
N PRO A 58 4.22 -2.29 -23.81
CA PRO A 58 2.88 -2.65 -24.28
C PRO A 58 2.80 -2.51 -25.82
N GLN A 59 3.22 -3.54 -26.54
CA GLN A 59 3.14 -3.70 -27.99
C GLN A 59 1.69 -4.04 -28.33
N SER A 60 0.84 -3.03 -28.25
CA SER A 60 -0.48 -2.95 -28.90
C SER A 60 -1.01 -1.54 -28.70
N LEU A 61 -0.26 -0.57 -29.21
CA LEU A 61 -0.80 0.67 -29.72
C LEU A 61 0.24 1.11 -30.76
N GLU A 62 -0.06 0.89 -32.03
CA GLU A 62 0.54 1.70 -33.10
C GLU A 62 0.21 3.16 -32.77
N MET A 63 1.07 3.85 -32.04
CA MET A 63 0.92 5.27 -31.77
C MET A 63 2.27 5.95 -31.94
N PRO A 64 2.42 6.84 -32.93
CA PRO A 64 3.61 7.65 -33.06
C PRO A 64 3.66 8.70 -31.94
N GLU A 65 4.84 8.91 -31.37
CA GLU A 65 5.30 10.14 -30.69
C GLU A 65 4.59 10.60 -29.38
N ALA A 66 3.45 10.01 -28.98
CA ALA A 66 2.68 10.42 -27.79
C ALA A 66 3.05 9.75 -26.45
N GLU A 67 4.16 9.00 -26.40
CA GLU A 67 4.57 8.25 -25.19
C GLU A 67 5.12 9.14 -24.06
N GLN A 68 5.36 10.43 -24.29
CA GLN A 68 6.06 11.30 -23.33
C GLN A 68 5.22 11.67 -22.09
N ASP A 69 3.88 11.62 -22.20
CA ASP A 69 2.95 12.07 -21.14
C ASP A 69 2.15 10.94 -20.49
N LEU A 70 2.41 9.68 -20.86
CA LEU A 70 1.77 8.55 -20.22
C LEU A 70 2.34 8.34 -18.82
N THR A 71 1.44 8.28 -17.83
CA THR A 71 1.80 7.95 -16.45
C THR A 71 1.00 6.76 -15.97
N TYR A 72 1.51 6.06 -14.96
CA TYR A 72 0.92 4.87 -14.41
C TYR A 72 0.64 5.07 -12.92
N GLN A 73 -0.45 4.49 -12.45
CA GLN A 73 -0.87 4.54 -11.05
C GLN A 73 -1.18 3.13 -10.57
N LEU A 74 -0.73 2.79 -9.37
CA LEU A 74 -1.22 1.62 -8.65
C LEU A 74 -2.49 1.98 -7.90
N ARG A 75 -3.44 1.05 -7.89
CA ARG A 75 -4.63 1.12 -7.04
C ARG A 75 -4.72 -0.14 -6.21
N ALA A 76 -4.85 -0.01 -4.90
CA ALA A 76 -4.93 -1.14 -3.99
C ALA A 76 -6.25 -1.12 -3.23
N THR A 77 -6.95 -2.26 -3.20
CA THR A 77 -8.25 -2.39 -2.54
C THR A 77 -8.32 -3.75 -1.84
N LEU A 78 -8.96 -3.80 -0.67
CA LEU A 78 -9.23 -5.06 0.00
C LEU A 78 -10.37 -5.79 -0.70
N TYR A 79 -10.27 -7.11 -0.73
CA TYR A 79 -11.24 -7.98 -1.37
C TYR A 79 -11.41 -9.26 -0.55
N ASP A 80 -12.66 -9.68 -0.41
CA ASP A 80 -13.01 -10.97 0.18
C ASP A 80 -13.37 -11.96 -0.92
N GLN A 81 -12.52 -12.95 -1.11
CA GLN A 81 -12.68 -13.99 -2.12
C GLN A 81 -13.95 -14.81 -1.94
N ASN A 82 -14.33 -15.12 -0.70
CA ASN A 82 -15.48 -16.00 -0.44
C ASN A 82 -16.81 -15.34 -0.79
N HIS A 83 -16.87 -14.02 -0.68
CA HIS A 83 -18.09 -13.24 -0.93
C HIS A 83 -18.02 -12.41 -2.22
N GLN A 84 -16.92 -12.51 -2.96
CA GLN A 84 -16.60 -11.71 -4.13
C GLN A 84 -16.85 -10.21 -3.91
N HIS A 85 -16.35 -9.68 -2.81
CA HIS A 85 -16.73 -8.35 -2.34
C HIS A 85 -15.50 -7.48 -2.12
N PHE A 86 -15.43 -6.36 -2.84
CA PHE A 86 -14.44 -5.31 -2.55
C PHE A 86 -14.91 -4.48 -1.36
N PHE A 87 -13.99 -4.23 -0.42
CA PHE A 87 -14.28 -3.44 0.76
C PHE A 87 -13.10 -2.53 1.12
N GLY A 88 -13.30 -1.70 2.13
CA GLY A 88 -12.38 -0.64 2.52
C GLY A 88 -12.42 0.53 1.55
N LYS A 89 -11.30 1.25 1.48
CA LYS A 89 -11.04 2.36 0.56
C LYS A 89 -10.02 1.91 -0.48
N THR A 90 -10.24 2.26 -1.75
CA THR A 90 -9.22 2.08 -2.79
C THR A 90 -8.14 3.13 -2.63
N TRP A 91 -6.96 2.70 -2.19
CA TRP A 91 -5.76 3.53 -2.21
C TRP A 91 -5.27 3.74 -3.65
N LYS A 92 -4.66 4.89 -3.92
CA LYS A 92 -4.12 5.25 -5.24
C LYS A 92 -2.73 5.85 -5.07
N SER A 93 -1.74 5.35 -5.81
CA SER A 93 -0.39 5.91 -5.81
C SER A 93 -0.33 7.27 -6.50
N SER A 94 0.77 7.97 -6.26
CA SER A 94 1.23 9.03 -7.17
C SER A 94 1.39 8.48 -8.61
N PRO A 95 1.07 9.27 -9.66
CA PRO A 95 1.36 8.88 -11.04
C PRO A 95 2.88 8.79 -11.29
N GLN A 96 3.32 7.70 -11.92
CA GLN A 96 4.73 7.40 -12.18
C GLN A 96 4.97 7.14 -13.67
N LYS A 97 6.12 7.58 -14.19
CA LYS A 97 6.53 7.28 -15.58
C LYS A 97 7.27 5.95 -15.67
N MET A 98 7.09 5.26 -16.79
CA MET A 98 7.86 4.06 -17.11
C MET A 98 9.23 4.44 -17.68
N LYS A 99 10.29 3.79 -17.18
CA LYS A 99 11.68 3.98 -17.61
C LYS A 99 12.33 2.61 -17.79
N ASN A 100 12.90 2.33 -18.96
CA ASN A 100 13.59 1.06 -19.26
C ASN A 100 12.76 -0.16 -18.81
N THR A 101 11.51 -0.20 -19.26
CA THR A 101 10.49 -1.22 -18.94
C THR A 101 10.13 -1.39 -17.46
N LYS A 102 10.52 -0.45 -16.60
CA LYS A 102 10.29 -0.48 -15.16
C LYS A 102 9.56 0.78 -14.69
N ILE A 103 8.71 0.62 -13.69
CA ILE A 103 8.03 1.71 -12.98
C ILE A 103 8.41 1.60 -11.51
N SER A 104 8.95 2.66 -10.93
CA SER A 104 9.33 2.68 -9.51
C SER A 104 8.24 3.43 -8.76
N PHE A 105 7.49 2.73 -7.92
CA PHE A 105 6.46 3.35 -7.08
C PHE A 105 7.04 3.68 -5.71
N ASN A 106 7.74 2.74 -5.08
CA ASN A 106 8.33 2.89 -3.75
C ASN A 106 7.32 3.37 -2.69
N GLU A 107 6.08 2.91 -2.80
CA GLU A 107 4.97 3.31 -1.93
C GLU A 107 4.93 2.37 -0.72
N VAL A 108 4.72 2.93 0.48
CA VAL A 108 4.61 2.16 1.72
C VAL A 108 3.24 2.43 2.33
N LEU A 109 2.43 1.38 2.41
CA LEU A 109 1.08 1.41 2.94
C LEU A 109 1.04 0.80 4.33
N TYR A 110 0.33 1.46 5.23
CA TYR A 110 0.01 0.97 6.55
C TYR A 110 -1.48 0.69 6.62
N PHE A 111 -1.84 -0.40 7.28
CA PHE A 111 -3.24 -0.71 7.57
C PHE A 111 -3.32 -1.61 8.79
N HIS A 112 -4.50 -1.68 9.38
CA HIS A 112 -4.80 -2.70 10.37
C HIS A 112 -6.14 -3.37 10.08
N THR A 113 -6.23 -4.64 10.45
CA THR A 113 -7.43 -5.45 10.25
C THR A 113 -7.52 -6.60 11.25
N SER A 114 -8.74 -6.86 11.70
CA SER A 114 -9.19 -8.05 12.44
C SER A 114 -9.56 -9.20 11.49
N LEU A 115 -9.78 -8.92 10.20
CA LEU A 115 -10.17 -9.88 9.16
C LEU A 115 -8.96 -10.67 8.67
N ARG A 116 -8.35 -11.44 9.57
CA ARG A 116 -7.12 -12.21 9.30
C ARG A 116 -7.42 -13.60 8.72
N LEU A 117 -8.43 -13.67 7.85
CA LEU A 117 -8.86 -14.88 7.16
C LEU A 117 -8.14 -15.00 5.82
N PRO A 118 -7.77 -16.20 5.34
CA PRO A 118 -7.09 -16.37 4.04
C PRO A 118 -7.86 -15.80 2.85
N SER A 119 -9.19 -15.74 2.93
CA SER A 119 -10.03 -15.17 1.87
C SER A 119 -9.88 -13.64 1.75
N THR A 120 -9.32 -12.99 2.77
CA THR A 120 -9.04 -11.55 2.77
C THR A 120 -7.71 -11.28 2.09
N VAL A 121 -7.78 -10.62 0.94
CA VAL A 121 -6.65 -10.34 0.07
C VAL A 121 -6.60 -8.86 -0.31
N VAL A 122 -5.46 -8.40 -0.83
CA VAL A 122 -5.33 -7.09 -1.48
C VAL A 122 -5.30 -7.31 -2.98
N VAL A 123 -6.17 -6.62 -3.71
CA VAL A 123 -6.12 -6.56 -5.17
C VAL A 123 -5.38 -5.29 -5.56
N VAL A 124 -4.32 -5.43 -6.36
CA VAL A 124 -3.53 -4.31 -6.86
C VAL A 124 -3.73 -4.20 -8.37
N GLU A 125 -4.30 -3.10 -8.82
CA GLU A 125 -4.53 -2.78 -10.23
C GLU A 125 -3.47 -1.78 -10.73
N LEU A 126 -2.91 -2.06 -11.91
CA LEU A 126 -2.10 -1.09 -12.66
C LEU A 126 -3.02 -0.32 -13.61
N VAL A 127 -3.01 1.00 -13.49
CA VAL A 127 -3.84 1.90 -14.31
C VAL A 127 -2.94 2.83 -15.11
N LEU A 128 -3.15 2.87 -16.42
CA LEU A 128 -2.58 3.88 -17.31
C LEU A 128 -3.43 5.16 -17.21
N LEU A 129 -2.76 6.28 -17.00
CA LEU A 129 -3.33 7.62 -17.01
C LEU A 129 -2.83 8.33 -18.27
N SER A 130 -3.76 8.66 -19.17
CA SER A 130 -3.47 9.44 -20.37
C SER A 130 -4.18 10.80 -20.29
N PRO A 131 -3.48 11.90 -20.60
CA PRO A 131 -4.11 13.21 -20.62
C PRO A 131 -5.19 13.27 -21.70
N ARG A 132 -6.29 13.96 -21.39
CA ARG A 132 -7.32 14.31 -22.37
C ARG A 132 -7.19 15.79 -22.76
N PRO A 133 -7.68 16.18 -23.96
CA PRO A 133 -7.66 17.57 -24.40
C PRO A 133 -8.39 18.55 -23.49
N ASP A 134 -9.36 18.04 -22.70
CA ASP A 134 -10.15 18.79 -21.73
C ASP A 134 -9.45 18.97 -20.37
N SER A 135 -8.13 18.74 -20.30
CA SER A 135 -7.30 18.72 -19.08
C SER A 135 -7.63 17.62 -18.06
N SER A 136 -8.65 16.79 -18.33
CA SER A 136 -8.93 15.61 -17.51
C SER A 136 -7.95 14.46 -17.82
N GLN A 137 -7.97 13.41 -17.00
CA GLN A 137 -7.15 12.22 -17.19
C GLN A 137 -8.04 11.01 -17.47
N GLN A 138 -7.76 10.29 -18.56
CA GLN A 138 -8.39 9.02 -18.82
C GLN A 138 -7.65 7.91 -18.09
N ALA A 139 -8.37 7.11 -17.32
CA ALA A 139 -7.84 5.97 -16.59
C ALA A 139 -8.21 4.65 -17.28
N LEU A 140 -7.21 3.87 -17.68
CA LEU A 140 -7.38 2.56 -18.32
C LEU A 140 -6.63 1.48 -17.53
N GLY A 141 -7.34 0.44 -17.06
CA GLY A 141 -6.72 -0.72 -16.41
C GLY A 141 -5.83 -1.49 -17.40
N ARG A 142 -4.58 -1.75 -17.02
CA ARG A 142 -3.58 -2.50 -17.82
C ARG A 142 -3.32 -3.91 -17.30
N GLY A 143 -3.79 -4.19 -16.10
CA GLY A 143 -3.71 -5.50 -15.48
C GLY A 143 -3.86 -5.37 -13.96
N PHE A 144 -3.99 -6.51 -13.29
CA PHE A 144 -4.09 -6.53 -11.84
C PHE A 144 -3.44 -7.78 -11.27
N THR A 145 -3.18 -7.79 -9.97
CA THR A 145 -2.70 -8.95 -9.25
C THR A 145 -3.40 -9.08 -7.91
N VAL A 146 -3.38 -10.28 -7.34
CA VAL A 146 -4.00 -10.59 -6.05
C VAL A 146 -2.94 -11.03 -5.06
N LEU A 147 -2.79 -10.25 -4.01
CA LEU A 147 -1.87 -10.46 -2.90
C LEU A 147 -2.60 -11.11 -1.73
N GLU A 148 -2.28 -12.37 -1.47
CA GLU A 148 -2.72 -13.08 -0.28
C GLU A 148 -1.97 -12.57 0.96
N LEU A 149 -2.74 -11.99 1.89
CA LEU A 149 -2.20 -11.48 3.14
C LEU A 149 -2.01 -12.58 4.18
N PHE A 150 -2.96 -13.50 4.28
CA PHE A 150 -3.04 -14.49 5.35
C PHE A 150 -3.05 -15.90 4.78
N THR A 151 -2.42 -16.84 5.48
CA THR A 151 -2.34 -18.25 5.05
C THR A 151 -2.91 -19.14 6.14
N ASN A 152 -3.47 -20.29 5.75
CA ASN A 152 -3.94 -21.32 6.69
C ASN A 152 -2.79 -22.13 7.33
N ARG A 153 -1.52 -21.84 6.99
CA ARG A 153 -0.38 -22.63 7.44
C ARG A 153 0.24 -22.01 8.70
N PRO A 154 0.14 -22.66 9.87
CA PRO A 154 0.66 -22.11 11.12
C PRO A 154 2.19 -21.99 11.16
N GLU A 155 2.95 -22.76 10.36
CA GLU A 155 4.43 -22.69 10.35
C GLU A 155 5.00 -21.56 9.48
N ALA A 156 4.23 -21.03 8.52
CA ALA A 156 4.64 -19.87 7.74
C ALA A 156 4.06 -18.65 8.45
N GLN A 157 4.89 -17.84 9.13
CA GLN A 157 4.44 -16.60 9.74
C GLN A 157 3.65 -15.78 8.71
N ALA A 158 2.33 -15.78 8.86
CA ALA A 158 1.41 -15.22 7.90
C ALA A 158 1.78 -13.77 7.59
N ALA A 159 1.71 -13.45 6.29
CA ALA A 159 2.01 -12.17 5.66
C ALA A 159 3.49 -11.84 5.41
N ASP A 160 4.45 -12.23 6.25
CA ASP A 160 5.83 -11.69 6.14
C ASP A 160 6.60 -12.22 4.94
N GLY A 161 7.21 -11.32 4.16
CA GLY A 161 8.18 -11.69 3.14
C GLY A 161 8.12 -10.88 1.85
N ASN A 162 9.23 -10.95 1.11
CA ASN A 162 9.33 -10.40 -0.25
C ASN A 162 8.58 -11.30 -1.24
N ARG A 163 7.78 -10.67 -2.10
CA ARG A 163 6.90 -11.36 -3.05
C ARG A 163 7.00 -10.70 -4.41
N ARG A 164 7.09 -11.55 -5.43
CA ARG A 164 7.01 -11.16 -6.83
C ARG A 164 5.67 -11.60 -7.38
N LEU A 165 4.78 -10.65 -7.60
CA LEU A 165 3.40 -10.89 -8.01
C LEU A 165 3.27 -10.71 -9.52
N ASN A 166 2.92 -11.77 -10.24
CA ASN A 166 2.63 -11.65 -11.67
C ASN A 166 1.34 -10.85 -11.88
N LEU A 167 1.31 -10.01 -12.91
CA LEU A 167 0.08 -9.33 -13.32
C LEU A 167 -0.75 -10.24 -14.22
N HIS A 168 -2.06 -10.11 -14.11
CA HIS A 168 -3.05 -10.77 -14.96
C HIS A 168 -3.71 -9.75 -15.89
N HIS A 169 -4.09 -10.21 -17.08
CA HIS A 169 -4.84 -9.42 -18.05
C HIS A 169 -6.24 -9.07 -17.54
N GLY A 170 -6.77 -7.95 -18.03
CA GLY A 170 -8.14 -7.52 -17.76
C GLY A 170 -8.28 -6.58 -16.56
N SER A 171 -9.51 -6.44 -16.08
CA SER A 171 -9.87 -5.57 -14.96
C SER A 171 -10.14 -6.41 -13.70
N PRO A 172 -9.84 -5.91 -12.49
CA PRO A 172 -10.24 -6.52 -11.23
C PRO A 172 -11.73 -6.89 -11.14
N ARG A 173 -12.59 -6.24 -11.94
CA ARG A 173 -14.01 -6.58 -12.05
C ARG A 173 -14.27 -8.03 -12.46
N VAL A 174 -13.32 -8.71 -13.10
CA VAL A 174 -13.44 -10.15 -13.39
C VAL A 174 -13.64 -10.97 -12.11
N LEU A 175 -13.10 -10.51 -10.98
CA LEU A 175 -13.26 -11.14 -9.66
C LEU A 175 -14.72 -11.12 -9.16
N LEU A 176 -15.59 -10.31 -9.75
CA LEU A 176 -17.03 -10.27 -9.46
C LEU A 176 -17.84 -11.23 -10.33
N HIS A 177 -17.18 -11.95 -11.26
CA HIS A 177 -17.88 -12.82 -12.17
C HIS A 177 -18.38 -14.08 -11.43
N PRO A 178 -19.67 -14.46 -11.56
CA PRO A 178 -20.24 -15.59 -10.82
C PRO A 178 -19.49 -16.91 -11.03
N GLN A 179 -18.92 -17.14 -12.21
CA GLN A 179 -18.15 -18.36 -12.50
C GLN A 179 -16.90 -18.52 -11.61
N LEU A 180 -16.36 -17.43 -11.07
CA LEU A 180 -15.22 -17.50 -10.15
C LEU A 180 -15.63 -17.86 -8.72
N LYS A 181 -16.91 -17.77 -8.37
CA LYS A 181 -17.41 -17.98 -7.00
C LYS A 181 -17.31 -19.43 -6.55
N ASP A 182 -17.61 -20.34 -7.48
CA ASP A 182 -17.70 -21.78 -7.20
C ASP A 182 -16.41 -22.54 -7.60
N THR A 183 -15.42 -21.83 -8.15
CA THR A 183 -14.17 -22.44 -8.59
C THR A 183 -13.14 -22.38 -7.47
N ALA A 184 -12.73 -23.56 -6.97
CA ALA A 184 -11.72 -23.67 -5.91
C ALA A 184 -10.35 -23.06 -6.27
N ASP A 185 -10.07 -22.90 -7.58
CA ASP A 185 -8.85 -22.26 -8.08
C ASP A 185 -9.16 -21.21 -9.16
N TYR A 186 -9.70 -20.07 -8.74
CA TYR A 186 -9.96 -18.94 -9.66
C TYR A 186 -8.67 -18.43 -10.35
N ARG A 187 -7.47 -18.68 -9.78
CA ARG A 187 -6.19 -18.24 -10.36
C ARG A 187 -5.94 -18.94 -11.70
N SER A 188 -6.40 -20.18 -11.86
CA SER A 188 -6.33 -20.93 -13.12
C SER A 188 -7.06 -20.25 -14.29
N LEU A 189 -8.08 -19.43 -13.98
CA LEU A 189 -8.89 -18.71 -14.96
C LEU A 189 -8.31 -17.33 -15.29
N LEU A 190 -7.33 -16.86 -14.52
CA LEU A 190 -6.67 -15.58 -14.75
C LEU A 190 -5.46 -15.74 -15.67
N LYS A 191 -5.52 -15.12 -16.85
CA LYS A 191 -4.41 -15.12 -17.80
C LYS A 191 -3.30 -14.18 -17.32
N THR A 192 -2.13 -14.73 -16.99
CA THR A 192 -0.93 -13.97 -16.65
C THR A 192 -0.39 -13.16 -17.84
N ILE A 193 0.17 -11.98 -17.57
CA ILE A 193 0.92 -11.15 -18.53
C ILE A 193 2.39 -11.56 -18.45
N ASP A 194 2.91 -12.16 -19.51
CA ASP A 194 4.24 -12.75 -19.50
C ASP A 194 5.34 -11.74 -19.14
N GLY A 195 6.17 -12.14 -18.18
CA GLY A 195 7.29 -11.37 -17.65
C GLY A 195 6.93 -10.04 -16.98
N THR A 196 5.64 -9.75 -16.77
CA THR A 196 5.18 -8.55 -16.06
C THR A 196 4.85 -8.87 -14.62
N HIS A 197 5.53 -8.20 -13.68
CA HIS A 197 5.39 -8.47 -12.25
C HIS A 197 5.59 -7.22 -11.39
N LEU A 198 4.98 -7.26 -10.20
CA LEU A 198 5.10 -6.28 -9.14
C LEU A 198 5.89 -6.88 -7.97
N ASP A 199 6.98 -6.23 -7.58
CA ASP A 199 7.72 -6.56 -6.38
C ASP A 199 7.09 -5.87 -5.18
N CYS A 200 6.74 -6.64 -4.15
CA CYS A 200 6.15 -6.14 -2.93
C CYS A 200 6.64 -6.88 -1.69
N VAL A 201 6.51 -6.24 -0.53
CA VAL A 201 6.84 -6.82 0.76
C VAL A 201 5.70 -6.57 1.72
N VAL A 202 5.23 -7.61 2.39
CA VAL A 202 4.27 -7.46 3.49
C VAL A 202 5.00 -7.78 4.79
N LYS A 203 4.74 -7.01 5.84
CA LYS A 203 5.30 -7.22 7.17
C LYS A 203 4.24 -6.95 8.23
N LYS A 204 4.31 -7.67 9.34
CA LYS A 204 3.60 -7.25 10.56
C LYS A 204 4.25 -5.97 11.07
N HIS A 205 3.44 -5.07 11.61
CA HIS A 205 3.90 -3.79 12.14
C HIS A 205 3.36 -3.57 13.56
N PRO A 206 3.93 -4.22 14.60
CA PRO A 206 3.44 -4.12 15.97
C PRO A 206 3.41 -2.68 16.50
N ALA A 207 4.34 -1.82 16.08
CA ALA A 207 4.35 -0.41 16.48
C ALA A 207 3.11 0.37 15.98
N LEU A 208 2.35 -0.17 15.01
CA LEU A 208 1.11 0.46 14.54
C LEU A 208 0.00 0.32 15.59
N VAL A 209 0.08 -0.66 16.50
CA VAL A 209 -0.92 -0.93 17.55
C VAL A 209 -1.21 0.32 18.37
N SER A 210 -0.17 1.08 18.74
CA SER A 210 -0.32 2.32 19.52
C SER A 210 -1.09 3.42 18.78
N MET A 211 -1.20 3.36 17.46
CA MET A 211 -1.83 4.37 16.61
C MET A 211 -3.07 3.86 15.87
N MET A 212 -3.51 2.61 16.08
CA MET A 212 -4.69 2.07 15.37
C MET A 212 -5.96 2.88 15.60
N HIS A 213 -6.12 3.49 16.77
CA HIS A 213 -7.28 4.34 17.08
C HIS A 213 -7.37 5.61 16.21
N LEU A 214 -6.29 5.95 15.51
CA LEU A 214 -6.21 7.06 14.57
C LEU A 214 -6.62 6.63 13.15
N LEU A 215 -6.48 5.34 12.81
CA LEU A 215 -6.75 4.86 11.47
C LEU A 215 -8.09 4.09 11.46
N PRO A 216 -8.93 4.27 10.43
CA PRO A 216 -10.06 3.38 10.27
C PRO A 216 -9.56 1.98 9.93
N GLU A 217 -10.16 0.97 10.54
CA GLU A 217 -9.85 -0.42 10.22
C GLU A 217 -10.16 -0.72 8.75
N ASN A 218 -9.37 -1.61 8.14
CA ASN A 218 -9.51 -1.99 6.72
C ASN A 218 -9.29 -0.83 5.73
N VAL A 219 -8.50 0.17 6.13
CA VAL A 219 -8.08 1.26 5.24
C VAL A 219 -6.57 1.20 5.02
N LEU A 220 -6.19 1.15 3.75
CA LEU A 220 -4.81 1.31 3.30
C LEU A 220 -4.48 2.80 3.29
N VAL A 221 -3.47 3.22 4.07
CA VAL A 221 -2.99 4.60 4.11
C VAL A 221 -1.51 4.66 3.75
N SER A 222 -1.12 5.65 2.95
CA SER A 222 0.28 5.97 2.69
C SER A 222 0.78 7.06 3.64
N GLY A 223 2.09 7.18 3.83
CA GLY A 223 2.71 8.16 4.73
C GLY A 223 2.51 9.62 4.30
N ASP A 224 2.14 9.87 3.05
CA ASP A 224 1.88 11.18 2.46
C ASP A 224 0.39 11.55 2.42
N GLU A 225 -0.53 10.65 2.81
CA GLU A 225 -1.96 10.96 2.84
C GLU A 225 -2.29 11.96 3.96
N ASN A 226 -2.93 13.07 3.60
CA ASN A 226 -3.47 14.02 4.56
C ASN A 226 -4.74 13.45 5.18
N ILE A 227 -4.62 12.90 6.39
CA ILE A 227 -5.74 12.30 7.11
C ILE A 227 -6.61 13.43 7.68
N PRO A 228 -7.86 13.63 7.20
CA PRO A 228 -8.63 14.85 7.46
C PRO A 228 -8.83 15.14 8.96
N TRP A 229 -8.99 14.11 9.79
CA TRP A 229 -9.20 14.27 11.23
C TRP A 229 -7.91 14.61 12.00
N ALA A 230 -6.73 14.35 11.44
CA ALA A 230 -5.44 14.69 12.06
C ALA A 230 -5.11 16.19 11.96
N ARG A 231 -5.82 16.95 11.09
CA ARG A 231 -5.67 18.42 10.97
C ARG A 231 -6.16 19.17 12.21
N SER A 232 -6.90 18.51 13.11
CA SER A 232 -7.29 19.09 14.40
C SER A 232 -6.15 19.13 15.42
N PHE A 233 -5.03 18.45 15.17
CA PHE A 233 -3.85 18.42 16.05
C PHE A 233 -2.62 19.13 15.49
N SER A 234 -2.71 19.76 14.32
CA SER A 234 -1.59 20.50 13.72
C SER A 234 -1.40 21.87 14.38
N ASN A 235 -0.95 21.87 15.63
CA ASN A 235 -0.05 22.91 16.14
C ASN A 235 1.02 22.38 17.11
N ARG A 236 1.50 21.15 16.90
CA ARG A 236 2.81 20.72 17.42
C ARG A 236 3.56 19.93 16.36
N ARG A 237 4.68 20.50 15.91
CA ARG A 237 5.68 19.82 15.07
C ARG A 237 6.10 18.52 15.76
N CYS A 238 5.88 17.38 15.11
CA CYS A 238 6.66 16.18 15.40
C CYS A 238 7.98 16.31 14.63
N SER A 239 8.92 17.06 15.19
CA SER A 239 10.34 16.91 14.90
C SER A 239 10.94 16.22 16.11
N ALA A 240 10.99 14.90 16.10
CA ALA A 240 11.70 14.11 17.11
C ALA A 240 12.87 13.40 16.43
N GLU A 241 14.03 14.05 16.60
CA GLU A 241 15.34 13.43 16.87
C GLU A 241 15.94 12.50 15.82
N ALA A 242 16.61 13.12 14.84
CA ALA A 242 17.86 12.61 14.30
C ALA A 242 19.01 13.52 14.80
N SER A 243 19.44 13.34 16.05
CA SER A 243 20.70 13.91 16.57
C SER A 243 21.07 13.28 17.92
N ALA A 244 21.40 12.00 17.91
CA ALA A 244 22.07 11.36 19.05
C ALA A 244 23.01 10.26 18.55
N ALA A 245 24.04 10.66 17.79
CA ALA A 245 25.18 9.80 17.46
C ALA A 245 26.35 10.64 16.91
N GLN A 246 26.81 11.63 17.68
CA GLN A 246 28.09 12.31 17.42
C GLN A 246 28.43 13.23 18.61
N ASP A 247 28.62 12.65 19.79
CA ASP A 247 29.38 13.32 20.85
C ASP A 247 29.98 12.29 21.81
N ALA A 248 31.05 11.65 21.35
CA ALA A 248 31.91 10.82 22.19
C ALA A 248 33.29 10.72 21.53
N SER A 249 33.99 11.85 21.45
CA SER A 249 35.44 11.89 21.31
C SER A 249 35.95 13.31 21.51
N LEU A 250 37.05 13.42 22.28
CA LEU A 250 37.90 14.59 22.54
C LEU A 250 37.65 15.27 23.91
N HIS A 251 38.39 14.88 24.94
CA HIS A 251 39.71 15.47 25.23
C HIS A 251 40.48 14.68 26.31
N PRO A 252 41.82 14.80 26.37
CA PRO A 252 42.73 13.99 27.16
C PRO A 252 43.15 14.66 28.48
N GLU A 253 43.52 13.86 29.48
CA GLU A 253 44.35 14.30 30.60
C GLU A 253 45.62 13.42 30.69
N GLN A 254 46.75 14.01 30.30
CA GLN A 254 48.09 13.76 30.85
C GLN A 254 48.13 14.39 32.26
N THR A 255 48.87 14.01 33.31
CA THR A 255 50.10 13.22 33.58
C THR A 255 50.10 13.10 35.13
N ASP A 256 50.69 12.10 35.80
CA ASP A 256 52.12 12.11 36.12
C ASP A 256 52.60 10.83 36.84
N HIS A 257 53.87 10.54 36.59
CA HIS A 257 54.86 9.64 37.20
C HIS A 257 54.79 9.47 38.76
N LEU A 258 55.20 8.38 39.45
CA LEU A 258 56.44 7.56 39.46
C LEU A 258 56.28 6.42 40.56
N PRO A 259 57.29 5.58 40.91
CA PRO A 259 57.71 4.25 40.41
C PRO A 259 57.41 3.05 41.38
N PRO A 260 57.86 1.79 41.10
CA PRO A 260 57.44 0.59 41.83
C PRO A 260 58.40 0.18 42.96
N ALA A 261 57.87 -0.53 43.96
CA ALA A 261 58.67 -1.23 44.97
C ALA A 261 58.15 -2.67 45.20
N VAL A 262 58.97 -3.62 44.75
CA VAL A 262 59.10 -5.03 45.22
C VAL A 262 60.12 -4.99 46.40
N PRO A 263 60.31 -5.95 47.37
CA PRO A 263 59.97 -7.39 47.47
C PRO A 263 59.30 -7.73 48.85
N ARG A 264 59.06 -8.95 49.37
CA ARG A 264 59.76 -10.26 49.42
C ARG A 264 58.81 -11.39 49.83
N GLU A 265 59.16 -12.60 49.40
CA GLU A 265 58.81 -13.89 50.03
C GLU A 265 59.25 -13.96 51.50
N VAL A 266 58.45 -14.62 52.35
CA VAL A 266 58.80 -15.81 53.16
C VAL A 266 57.54 -16.65 53.31
#